data_AF-A0A8S3AEK8-F1
#
_entry.id   AF-A0A8S3AEK8-F1
#
_cell.length_a   1.000
_cell.length_b   1.000
_cell.length_c   1.000
_cell.angle_alpha   90.00
_cell.angle_beta   90.00
_cell.angle_gamma   90.00
#
_symmetry.space_group_name_H-M   'P 1'
#
loop_
_entity.id
_entity.type
_entity.pdbx_description
1 polymer ?
#
loop_
_entity_poly.entity_id
_entity_poly.type
_entity_poly.pdbx_seq_one_letter_code
_entity_poly.pdbx_strand_id
1 'polypeptide(L)' 'TKAQSICKDYEVQGYPTIKYFSFGKLVADYPGARTEEGFFEFMNNPDEALSKPQAETPKSDP' A
#
# COMPACT_ATOMS: atom_id res chain seq x y z
N THR A 1 -20.13 0.10 8.47
CA THR A 1 -19.17 -0.64 7.61
C THR A 1 -19.37 -2.13 7.84
N LYS A 2 -19.42 -2.98 6.80
CA LYS A 2 -19.72 -4.42 6.96
C LYS A 2 -18.55 -5.26 7.50
N ALA A 3 -17.32 -4.77 7.42
CA ALA A 3 -16.10 -5.53 7.68
C ALA A 3 -15.25 -4.96 8.83
N GLN A 4 -15.88 -4.50 9.92
CA GLN A 4 -15.19 -3.78 11.01
C GLN A 4 -14.04 -4.57 11.66
N SER A 5 -14.20 -5.88 11.85
CA SER A 5 -13.14 -6.75 12.40
C SER A 5 -11.91 -6.76 11.48
N ILE A 6 -12.10 -7.06 10.21
CA ILE A 6 -11.03 -7.08 9.20
C ILE A 6 -10.34 -5.72 9.09
N CYS A 7 -11.11 -4.62 9.09
CA CYS A 7 -10.54 -3.27 9.08
C CYS A 7 -9.67 -3.01 10.31
N LYS A 8 -10.08 -3.49 11.49
CA LYS A 8 -9.30 -3.36 12.72
C LYS A 8 -8.04 -4.22 12.68
N ASP A 9 -8.14 -5.47 12.24
CA ASP A 9 -7.04 -6.44 12.18
C ASP A 9 -5.91 -5.96 11.24
N TYR A 10 -6.28 -5.21 10.20
CA TYR A 10 -5.33 -4.61 9.24
C TYR A 10 -5.15 -3.10 9.40
N GLU A 11 -5.59 -2.52 10.52
CA GLU A 11 -5.39 -1.10 10.87
C GLU A 11 -5.85 -0.12 9.78
N VAL A 12 -6.98 -0.41 9.12
CA VAL A 12 -7.59 0.48 8.12
C VAL A 12 -8.30 1.64 8.84
N GLN A 13 -7.65 2.81 8.89
CA GLN A 13 -8.16 4.01 9.54
C GLN A 13 -8.92 4.97 8.60
N GLY A 14 -8.73 4.83 7.30
CA GLY A 14 -9.36 5.69 6.29
C GLY A 14 -9.33 5.06 4.89
N TYR A 15 -9.98 5.71 3.93
CA TYR A 15 -10.06 5.25 2.54
C TYR A 15 -9.50 6.31 1.60
N PRO A 16 -8.77 5.92 0.53
CA PRO A 16 -8.31 4.56 0.24
C PRO A 16 -7.10 4.15 1.10
N THR A 17 -7.07 2.88 1.52
CA THR A 17 -5.91 2.20 2.12
C THR A 17 -5.63 0.95 1.30
N ILE A 18 -4.40 0.80 0.81
CA ILE A 18 -4.00 -0.36 -0.01
C ILE A 18 -2.97 -1.15 0.79
N LYS A 19 -3.25 -2.44 0.99
CA LYS A 19 -2.42 -3.39 1.72
C LYS A 19 -1.95 -4.47 0.75
N TYR A 20 -0.65 -4.73 0.71
CA TYR A 20 -0.07 -5.74 -0.16
C TYR A 20 0.03 -7.08 0.57
N PHE A 21 -0.64 -8.08 0.01
CA PHE A 21 -0.62 -9.45 0.49
C PHE A 21 0.09 -10.34 -0.53
N SER A 22 0.98 -11.21 -0.05
CA SER A 22 1.62 -12.25 -0.86
C SER A 22 1.50 -13.58 -0.14
N PHE A 23 1.14 -14.63 -0.88
CA PHE A 23 0.89 -15.97 -0.33
C PHE A 23 -0.05 -15.98 0.89
N GLY A 24 -1.10 -15.16 0.86
CA GLY A 24 -2.10 -15.07 1.94
C GLY A 24 -1.63 -14.37 3.22
N LYS A 25 -0.44 -13.76 3.21
CA LYS A 25 0.12 -13.01 4.35
C LYS A 25 0.24 -11.54 3.99
N LEU A 26 -0.04 -10.67 4.96
CA LEU A 26 0.25 -9.25 4.82
C LEU A 26 1.77 -9.08 4.75
N VAL A 27 2.25 -8.47 3.67
CA VAL A 27 3.68 -8.20 3.46
C VAL A 27 4.00 -6.76 3.85
N ALA A 28 3.22 -5.80 3.33
CA ALA A 28 3.46 -4.38 3.55
C ALA A 28 2.22 -3.53 3.25
N ASP A 29 2.25 -2.30 3.75
CA ASP A 29 1.38 -1.23 3.25
C ASP A 29 1.92 -0.74 1.91
N TYR A 30 1.03 -0.44 0.98
CA TYR A 30 1.43 0.03 -0.35
C TYR A 30 2.15 1.39 -0.26
N PRO A 31 3.44 1.48 -0.63
CA PRO A 31 4.25 2.69 -0.43
C PRO A 31 4.19 3.66 -1.63
N GLY A 32 3.57 3.23 -2.74
CA GLY A 32 3.56 3.97 -4.01
C GLY A 32 2.53 5.09 -4.08
N ALA A 33 2.54 5.82 -5.19
CA ALA A 33 1.53 6.84 -5.48
C ALA A 33 0.14 6.20 -5.60
N ARG A 34 -0.91 6.88 -5.11
CA ARG A 34 -2.31 6.45 -5.24
C ARG A 34 -2.87 6.76 -6.63
N THR A 35 -2.08 6.51 -7.67
CA THR A 35 -2.44 6.62 -9.08
C THR A 35 -2.42 5.24 -9.73
N GLU A 36 -3.07 5.11 -10.88
CA GLU A 36 -3.10 3.88 -11.65
C GLU A 36 -1.69 3.45 -12.06
N GLU A 37 -0.88 4.41 -12.54
CA GLU A 37 0.49 4.17 -12.98
C GLU A 37 1.37 3.69 -11.83
N GLY A 38 1.31 4.35 -10.67
CA GLY A 38 2.10 3.94 -9.51
C GLY A 38 1.73 2.54 -9.02
N PHE A 39 0.44 2.19 -9.11
CA PHE A 39 -0.03 0.86 -8.73
C PHE A 39 0.51 -0.22 -9.68
N PHE A 40 0.49 0.03 -10.99
CA PHE A 40 1.08 -0.90 -11.97
C PHE A 40 2.58 -1.06 -11.78
N GLU A 41 3.32 0.03 -11.57
CA GLU A 41 4.77 -0.01 -11.31
C GLU A 41 5.10 -0.88 -10.09
N PHE A 42 4.36 -0.73 -9.00
CA PHE A 42 4.51 -1.56 -7.81
C PHE A 42 4.21 -3.04 -8.10
N MET A 43 3.10 -3.33 -8.77
CA MET A 43 2.67 -4.71 -9.03
C MET A 43 3.60 -5.46 -10.00
N ASN A 44 4.35 -4.75 -10.84
CA ASN A 44 5.35 -5.35 -11.73
C ASN A 44 6.52 -5.98 -10.95
N ASN A 45 6.98 -5.35 -9.87
CA ASN A 45 8.00 -5.91 -8.99
C ASN A 45 7.86 -5.42 -7.54
N PRO A 46 6.96 -6.03 -6.75
CA PRO A 46 6.69 -5.60 -5.38
C PRO A 46 7.90 -5.75 -4.47
N ASP A 47 8.67 -6.83 -4.61
CA ASP A 47 9.84 -7.10 -3.77
C ASP A 47 10.92 -6.02 -3.97
N GLU A 48 11.17 -5.63 -5.22
CA GLU A 48 12.09 -4.53 -5.53
C GLU A 48 11.56 -3.19 -5.01
N ALA A 49 10.27 -2.90 -5.21
CA ALA A 49 9.64 -1.67 -4.74
C ALA A 49 9.68 -1.52 -3.21
N LEU A 50 9.60 -2.64 -2.48
CA LEU A 50 9.72 -2.67 -1.01
C LEU A 50 11.18 -2.63 -0.53
N SER A 51 12.14 -3.07 -1.36
CA SER A 51 13.57 -3.07 -1.03
C SER A 51 14.26 -1.72 -1.25
N LYS A 52 13.72 -0.88 -2.15
CA LYS A 52 14.25 0.46 -2.42
C LYS A 52 14.02 1.32 -1.18
N PRO A 53 15.06 1.94 -0.59
CA PRO A 53 14.86 3.00 0.39
C PRO A 53 13.97 4.04 -0.27
N GLN A 54 12.79 4.26 0.30
CA GLN A 54 11.72 5.08 -0.27
C GLN A 54 12.22 6.52 -0.48
N ALA A 55 12.82 6.78 -1.64
CA ALA A 55 13.14 8.11 -2.11
C ALA A 55 11.82 8.75 -2.55
N GLU A 56 11.19 9.42 -1.59
CA GLU A 56 10.42 10.64 -1.78
C GLU A 56 9.40 10.61 -2.94
N THR A 57 8.20 10.08 -2.69
CA THR A 57 7.04 10.86 -3.13
C THR A 57 7.07 12.13 -2.28
N PRO A 58 7.24 13.35 -2.86
CA PRO A 58 7.08 14.56 -2.08
C PRO A 58 5.68 14.48 -1.48
N LYS A 59 5.58 14.53 -0.15
CA LYS A 59 4.31 14.79 0.52
C LYS A 59 3.79 16.09 -0.11
N SER A 60 2.84 15.97 -1.03
CA SER A 60 2.15 17.10 -1.63
C SER A 60 1.20 17.67 -0.58
N ASP A 61 1.73 18.55 0.26
CA ASP A 61 0.97 19.58 0.99
C ASP A 61 1.51 20.93 0.47
N PRO A 62 0.66 21.94 0.23
CA PRO A 62 -0.22 22.53 1.24
C PRO A 62 -1.73 22.48 0.94
#